data_AF-A0A1B7UJ78-F1
#
_entry.id   AF-A0A1B7UJ78-F1
#
_cell.length_a   1.000
_cell.length_b   1.000
_cell.length_c   1.000
_cell.angle_alpha   90.00
_cell.angle_beta   90.00
_cell.angle_gamma   90.00
#
_symmetry.space_group_name_H-M   'P 1'
#
loop_
_entity.id
_entity.type
_entity.pdbx_description
1 polymer ?
#
loop_
_entity_poly.entity_id
_entity_poly.type
_entity_poly.pdbx_seq_one_letter_code
_entity_poly.pdbx_strand_id
1 'polypeptide(L)'
;MHSNPNSTWRIFLRLYLPFAIAITLLTLAITTTEIAATGRIGLFLQNSKIGAFGLDLPIGRLFTEIQLFRATAIVGAIIAIIFALSLNIASLFPSELTFDVYYDIQGIKRKISELGLTRDESIKILPDWEDHLLVYEEMILTSLRALWHKDTERLALVPTLAQFRGSMSGIGKSTVQLRRIGLLHYRFISSGGRVEFSVNQQKKARLAFTMEFHLRESPHNHVRIPFTELIPFPRVKIYPEYRQAFSIDSFNQSNVYDHALIVHSVLKVLPVPAYSDSIYLYEIPGKGYIPIGYCVYHGKFGF
;
A
#
# COMPACT_ATOMS: atom_id res chain seq x y z
N MET A 1 4.20 -1.37 21.67
CA MET A 1 5.27 -2.39 21.53
C MET A 1 6.36 -1.80 20.69
N HIS A 2 7.58 -1.77 21.23
CA HIS A 2 8.74 -1.21 20.55
C HIS A 2 9.03 -2.02 19.28
N SER A 3 8.82 -1.42 18.12
CA SER A 3 9.44 -1.88 16.87
C SER A 3 10.94 -1.99 17.13
N ASN A 4 11.56 -3.14 16.86
CA ASN A 4 12.99 -3.30 17.03
C ASN A 4 13.69 -2.24 16.16
N PRO A 5 14.35 -1.21 16.71
CA PRO A 5 14.91 -0.12 15.90
C PRO A 5 15.90 -0.64 14.85
N ASN A 6 16.48 -1.82 15.09
CA ASN A 6 17.36 -2.53 14.17
C ASN A 6 16.68 -2.98 12.87
N SER A 7 15.36 -3.25 12.87
CA SER A 7 14.67 -3.69 11.67
C SER A 7 14.30 -2.54 10.74
N THR A 8 13.81 -1.42 11.29
CA THR A 8 13.55 -0.20 10.52
C THR A 8 14.82 0.31 9.84
N TRP A 9 15.95 0.30 10.56
CA TRP A 9 17.25 0.69 10.00
C TRP A 9 17.71 -0.23 8.86
N ARG A 10 17.50 -1.55 8.98
CA ARG A 10 17.81 -2.50 7.90
C ARG A 10 16.97 -2.27 6.65
N ILE A 11 15.68 -1.94 6.81
CA ILE A 11 14.78 -1.64 5.68
C ILE A 11 15.22 -0.34 5.02
N PHE A 12 15.50 0.69 5.81
CA PHE A 12 15.99 1.97 5.32
C PHE A 12 17.31 1.81 4.56
N LEU A 13 18.29 1.11 5.12
CA LEU A 13 19.57 0.83 4.46
C LEU A 13 19.36 0.04 3.16
N ARG A 14 18.56 -1.02 3.17
CA ARG A 14 18.31 -1.82 1.97
C ARG A 14 17.70 -0.97 0.86
N LEU A 15 16.76 -0.08 1.17
CA LEU A 15 16.04 0.71 0.17
C LEU A 15 16.82 1.96 -0.28
N TYR A 16 17.47 2.70 0.63
CA TYR A 16 18.09 4.01 0.33
C TYR A 16 19.59 3.98 0.12
N LEU A 17 20.33 3.06 0.75
CA LEU A 17 21.78 3.01 0.58
C LEU A 17 22.17 2.88 -0.90
N PRO A 18 21.48 2.06 -1.73
CA PRO A 18 21.79 1.98 -3.15
C PRO A 18 21.55 3.31 -3.88
N PHE A 19 20.47 4.04 -3.58
CA PHE A 19 20.21 5.37 -4.15
C PHE A 19 21.23 6.41 -3.68
N ALA A 20 21.59 6.40 -2.40
CA ALA A 20 22.60 7.30 -1.85
C ALA A 20 23.96 7.07 -2.51
N ILE A 21 24.39 5.80 -2.64
CA ILE A 21 25.62 5.42 -3.35
C ILE A 21 25.56 5.90 -4.81
N ALA A 22 24.44 5.69 -5.50
CA ALA A 22 24.28 6.14 -6.88
C ALA A 22 24.41 7.66 -7.01
N ILE A 23 23.75 8.42 -6.15
CA ILE A 23 23.84 9.89 -6.13
C ILE A 23 25.28 10.32 -5.86
N THR A 24 25.93 9.76 -4.83
CA THR A 24 27.33 10.10 -4.51
C THR A 24 28.27 9.81 -5.69
N LEU A 25 28.15 8.64 -6.33
CA LEU A 25 28.95 8.28 -7.49
C LEU A 25 28.71 9.21 -8.69
N LEU A 26 27.46 9.58 -8.96
CA LEU A 26 27.13 10.53 -10.02
C LEU A 26 27.67 11.94 -9.71
N THR A 27 27.52 12.41 -8.47
CA THR A 27 28.10 13.69 -8.04
C THR A 27 29.62 13.69 -8.18
N LEU A 28 30.30 12.61 -7.79
CA LEU A 28 31.74 12.45 -7.98
C LEU A 28 32.13 12.43 -9.47
N ALA A 29 31.36 11.75 -10.32
CA ALA A 29 31.61 11.73 -11.76
C ALA A 29 31.41 13.10 -12.43
N ILE A 30 30.46 13.91 -11.95
CA ILE A 30 30.18 15.27 -12.46
C ILE A 30 31.24 16.25 -11.96
N THR A 31 31.53 16.29 -10.65
CA THR A 31 32.52 17.21 -10.06
C THR A 31 33.94 16.97 -10.58
N THR A 32 34.32 15.71 -10.85
CA THR A 32 35.58 15.40 -11.54
C THR A 32 35.61 15.89 -12.99
N THR A 33 34.45 16.06 -13.64
CA THR A 33 34.33 16.68 -14.97
C THR A 33 34.63 18.17 -14.90
N GLU A 34 34.12 18.87 -13.89
CA GLU A 34 34.43 20.30 -13.68
C GLU A 34 35.90 20.52 -13.39
N ILE A 35 36.54 19.69 -12.57
CA ILE A 35 37.99 19.80 -12.28
C ILE A 35 38.83 19.53 -13.54
N ALA A 36 38.44 18.57 -14.37
CA ALA A 36 39.12 18.31 -15.65
C ALA A 36 38.87 19.42 -16.69
N ALA A 37 37.67 20.00 -16.74
CA ALA A 37 37.28 21.06 -17.68
C ALA A 37 37.76 22.46 -17.25
N THR A 38 37.84 22.74 -15.94
CA THR A 38 38.55 23.91 -15.38
C THR A 38 40.07 23.74 -15.39
N GLY A 39 40.56 22.72 -16.09
CA GLY A 39 41.92 22.56 -16.61
C GLY A 39 42.37 23.69 -17.57
N ARG A 40 42.13 24.96 -17.21
CA ARG A 40 43.06 26.05 -17.51
C ARG A 40 44.49 25.73 -17.05
N ILE A 41 44.68 24.74 -16.17
CA ILE A 41 46.00 24.18 -15.84
C ILE A 41 46.50 23.22 -16.93
N GLY A 42 45.63 22.43 -17.58
CA GLY A 42 46.01 21.49 -18.65
C GLY A 42 46.41 22.18 -19.95
N LEU A 43 45.66 23.20 -20.39
CA LEU A 43 46.00 24.01 -21.57
C LEU A 43 47.18 24.97 -21.33
N PHE A 44 47.37 25.43 -20.09
CA PHE A 44 48.56 26.22 -19.73
C PHE A 44 49.80 25.31 -19.66
N LEU A 45 49.73 24.10 -19.12
CA LEU A 45 50.88 23.18 -19.03
C LEU A 45 51.21 22.44 -20.35
N GLN A 46 50.26 22.27 -21.27
CA GLN A 46 50.53 21.66 -22.57
C GLN A 46 51.25 22.63 -23.53
N ASN A 47 51.10 23.95 -23.33
CA ASN A 47 51.81 25.00 -24.06
C ASN A 47 52.92 25.71 -23.25
N SER A 48 52.97 25.54 -21.94
CA SER A 48 54.09 26.01 -21.10
C SER A 48 55.08 24.88 -20.96
N LYS A 49 56.16 24.95 -21.73
CA LYS A 49 57.40 24.26 -21.36
C LYS A 49 57.80 24.76 -19.97
N ILE A 50 57.39 24.08 -18.90
CA ILE A 50 58.10 24.15 -17.62
C ILE A 50 59.38 23.32 -17.79
N GLY A 51 60.26 23.80 -18.68
CA GLY A 51 61.58 23.25 -18.94
C GLY A 51 62.60 23.58 -17.84
N ALA A 52 62.17 24.11 -16.70
CA ALA A 52 63.06 24.51 -15.61
C ALA A 52 63.37 23.37 -14.61
N PHE A 53 62.58 22.29 -14.57
CA PHE A 53 62.74 21.23 -13.54
C PHE A 53 62.74 19.79 -14.04
N GLY A 54 62.66 19.52 -15.36
CA GLY A 54 62.88 18.18 -15.92
C GLY A 54 61.89 17.09 -15.45
N LEU A 55 60.76 17.46 -14.86
CA LEU A 55 59.71 16.53 -14.45
C LEU A 55 58.65 16.44 -15.54
N ASP A 56 58.75 15.40 -16.38
CA ASP A 56 57.68 15.00 -17.28
C ASP A 56 56.50 14.47 -16.46
N LEU A 57 55.52 15.32 -16.18
CA LEU A 57 54.24 14.87 -15.65
C LEU A 57 53.47 14.19 -16.80
N PRO A 58 53.09 12.90 -16.69
CA PRO A 58 52.37 12.21 -17.75
C PRO A 58 50.90 12.64 -17.75
N ILE A 59 50.62 13.84 -18.28
CA ILE A 59 49.28 14.45 -18.34
C ILE A 59 48.28 13.52 -19.06
N GLY A 60 48.73 12.76 -20.05
CA GLY A 60 47.91 11.76 -20.74
C GLY A 60 47.45 10.61 -19.83
N ARG A 61 48.29 10.14 -18.91
CA ARG A 61 47.92 9.07 -17.96
C ARG A 61 46.89 9.58 -16.94
N LEU A 62 47.07 10.79 -16.42
CA LEU A 62 46.12 11.43 -15.50
C LEU A 62 44.74 11.63 -16.14
N PHE A 63 44.69 12.04 -17.41
CA PHE A 63 43.42 12.20 -18.12
C PHE A 63 42.71 10.86 -18.37
N THR A 64 43.46 9.82 -18.77
CA THR A 64 42.91 8.46 -18.93
C THR A 64 42.42 7.89 -17.61
N GLU A 65 43.14 8.11 -16.51
CA GLU A 65 42.74 7.69 -15.16
C GLU A 65 41.46 8.40 -14.69
N ILE A 66 41.32 9.71 -14.95
CA ILE A 66 40.09 10.46 -14.64
C ILE A 66 38.91 9.94 -15.47
N GLN A 67 39.10 9.68 -16.77
CA GLN A 67 38.05 9.11 -17.61
C GLN A 67 37.64 7.70 -17.15
N LEU A 68 38.60 6.85 -16.79
CA LEU A 68 38.35 5.52 -16.28
C LEU A 68 37.61 5.55 -14.93
N PHE A 69 38.00 6.45 -14.03
CA PHE A 69 37.29 6.69 -12.77
C PHE A 69 35.83 7.11 -13.02
N ARG A 70 35.59 8.06 -13.94
CA ARG A 70 34.24 8.50 -14.31
C ARG A 70 33.39 7.37 -14.87
N ALA A 71 33.94 6.61 -15.81
CA ALA A 71 33.25 5.44 -16.37
C ALA A 71 32.88 4.44 -15.26
N THR A 72 33.82 4.16 -14.35
CA THR A 72 33.61 3.25 -13.21
C THR A 72 32.53 3.77 -12.27
N ALA A 73 32.55 5.07 -11.94
CA ALA A 73 31.56 5.69 -11.08
C ALA A 73 30.16 5.69 -11.70
N ILE A 74 30.03 5.98 -13.00
CA ILE A 74 28.76 5.91 -13.73
C ILE A 74 28.23 4.47 -13.75
N VAL A 75 29.07 3.50 -14.10
CA VAL A 75 28.69 2.08 -14.10
C VAL A 75 28.27 1.63 -12.70
N GLY A 76 29.02 2.01 -11.67
CA GLY A 76 28.68 1.74 -10.27
C GLY A 76 27.34 2.36 -9.86
N ALA A 77 27.05 3.60 -10.29
CA ALA A 77 25.77 4.24 -10.04
C ALA A 77 24.61 3.52 -10.73
N ILE A 78 24.80 3.09 -11.98
CA ILE A 78 23.80 2.31 -12.72
C ILE A 78 23.52 0.98 -12.01
N ILE A 79 24.57 0.26 -11.59
CA ILE A 79 24.43 -1.00 -10.83
C ILE A 79 23.66 -0.75 -9.53
N ALA A 80 23.99 0.32 -8.79
CA ALA A 80 23.31 0.66 -7.55
C ALA A 80 21.83 1.01 -7.76
N ILE A 81 21.48 1.74 -8.83
CA ILE A 81 20.09 2.03 -9.21
C ILE A 81 19.35 0.75 -9.59
N ILE A 82 19.93 -0.10 -10.43
CA ILE A 82 19.32 -1.39 -10.82
C ILE A 82 19.08 -2.25 -9.58
N PHE A 83 20.06 -2.31 -8.67
CA PHE A 83 19.91 -3.01 -7.40
C PHE A 83 18.74 -2.45 -6.59
N ALA A 84 18.67 -1.12 -6.40
CA ALA A 84 17.59 -0.46 -5.68
C ALA A 84 16.20 -0.81 -6.25
N LEU A 85 16.06 -0.73 -7.57
CA LEU A 85 14.80 -1.01 -8.26
C LEU A 85 14.49 -2.51 -8.32
N SER A 86 15.49 -3.38 -8.12
CA SER A 86 15.32 -4.82 -8.03
C SER A 86 14.88 -5.32 -6.65
N LEU A 87 14.73 -4.43 -5.67
CA LEU A 87 14.20 -4.81 -4.36
C LEU A 87 12.72 -5.19 -4.43
N ASN A 88 12.37 -6.31 -3.82
CA ASN A 88 10.99 -6.77 -3.70
C ASN A 88 10.30 -6.10 -2.50
N ILE A 89 9.68 -4.95 -2.72
CA ILE A 89 9.01 -4.16 -1.67
C ILE A 89 7.85 -4.95 -1.03
N ALA A 90 7.21 -5.85 -1.77
CA ALA A 90 6.13 -6.70 -1.23
C ALA A 90 6.55 -7.52 0.00
N SER A 91 7.82 -7.95 0.06
CA SER A 91 8.36 -8.70 1.21
C SER A 91 8.47 -7.88 2.49
N LEU A 92 8.30 -6.56 2.40
CA LEU A 92 8.38 -5.65 3.53
C LEU A 92 7.01 -5.43 4.19
N PHE A 93 5.91 -5.83 3.57
CA PHE A 93 4.59 -5.65 4.15
C PHE A 93 4.21 -6.87 5.00
N PRO A 94 3.51 -6.66 6.14
CA PRO A 94 3.02 -7.78 6.92
C PRO A 94 2.04 -8.61 6.09
N SER A 95 2.26 -9.93 6.06
CA SER A 95 1.38 -10.87 5.36
C SER A 95 0.08 -11.16 6.11
N GLU A 96 0.06 -10.87 7.42
CA GLU A 96 -1.09 -11.05 8.30
C GLU A 96 -1.46 -9.73 8.94
N LEU A 97 -2.74 -9.40 8.91
CA LEU A 97 -3.30 -8.17 9.44
C LEU A 97 -4.43 -8.51 10.39
N THR A 98 -4.45 -7.86 11.55
CA THR A 98 -5.66 -7.81 12.39
C THR A 98 -6.28 -6.42 12.28
N PHE A 99 -7.59 -6.30 12.39
CA PHE A 99 -8.26 -5.02 12.20
C PHE A 99 -9.63 -4.98 12.86
N ASP A 100 -10.05 -3.79 13.25
CA ASP A 100 -11.40 -3.53 13.69
C ASP A 100 -12.19 -2.88 12.56
N VAL A 101 -13.46 -3.26 12.41
CA VAL A 101 -14.39 -2.76 11.39
C VAL A 101 -15.49 -1.94 12.03
N TYR A 102 -15.76 -0.78 11.44
CA TYR A 102 -16.75 0.19 11.91
C TYR A 102 -17.62 0.73 10.77
N TYR A 103 -18.84 1.15 11.10
CA TYR A 103 -19.87 1.61 10.16
C TYR A 103 -20.45 2.99 10.50
N ASP A 104 -19.84 3.70 11.45
CA ASP A 104 -20.32 5.01 11.88
C ASP A 104 -20.05 6.09 10.82
N ILE A 105 -21.05 6.94 10.56
CA ILE A 105 -21.03 7.95 9.50
C ILE A 105 -19.88 8.95 9.69
N GLN A 106 -19.59 9.34 10.93
CA GLN A 106 -18.55 10.33 11.22
C GLN A 106 -17.15 9.77 10.90
N GLY A 107 -16.89 8.51 11.27
CA GLY A 107 -15.68 7.79 10.93
C GLY A 107 -15.53 7.61 9.42
N ILE A 108 -16.60 7.25 8.72
CA ILE A 108 -16.62 7.17 7.25
C ILE A 108 -16.22 8.52 6.62
N LYS A 109 -16.88 9.63 7.01
CA LYS A 109 -16.56 10.99 6.50
C LYS A 109 -15.10 11.36 6.75
N ARG A 110 -14.59 11.08 7.94
CA ARG A 110 -13.19 11.31 8.30
C ARG A 110 -12.25 10.51 7.38
N LYS A 111 -12.53 9.22 7.14
CA LYS A 111 -11.71 8.36 6.27
C LYS A 111 -11.73 8.77 4.80
N ILE A 112 -12.87 9.22 4.29
CA ILE A 112 -12.95 9.81 2.92
C ILE A 112 -11.98 10.98 2.79
N SER A 113 -11.95 11.87 3.79
CA SER A 113 -11.07 13.03 3.81
C SER A 113 -9.59 12.64 3.95
N GLU A 114 -9.26 11.76 4.89
CA GLU A 114 -7.89 11.28 5.14
C GLU A 114 -7.27 10.58 3.91
N LEU A 115 -8.08 9.81 3.19
CA LEU A 115 -7.65 9.09 1.98
C LEU A 115 -7.70 9.96 0.71
N GLY A 116 -8.25 11.18 0.80
CA GLY A 116 -8.36 12.11 -0.33
C GLY A 116 -9.27 11.62 -1.45
N LEU A 117 -10.28 10.82 -1.12
CA LEU A 117 -11.13 10.14 -2.10
C LEU A 117 -12.03 11.07 -2.90
N THR A 118 -12.35 12.26 -2.37
CA THR A 118 -13.13 13.28 -3.09
C THR A 118 -12.41 13.85 -4.32
N ARG A 119 -11.08 13.67 -4.40
CA ARG A 119 -10.24 14.14 -5.51
C ARG A 119 -9.71 12.99 -6.37
N ASP A 120 -10.11 11.76 -6.08
CA ASP A 120 -9.62 10.58 -6.78
C ASP A 120 -10.48 10.31 -8.01
N GLU A 121 -9.97 10.62 -9.20
CA GLU A 121 -10.68 10.41 -10.45
C GLU A 121 -10.99 8.92 -10.72
N SER A 122 -10.23 8.01 -10.11
CA SER A 122 -10.44 6.57 -10.28
C SER A 122 -11.65 6.04 -9.49
N ILE A 123 -12.11 6.78 -8.47
CA ILE A 123 -13.23 6.38 -7.61
C ILE A 123 -14.20 7.55 -7.48
N LYS A 124 -15.29 7.47 -8.25
CA LYS A 124 -16.39 8.43 -8.16
C LYS A 124 -17.33 8.10 -7.00
N ILE A 125 -17.07 8.68 -5.83
CA ILE A 125 -18.01 8.65 -4.70
C ILE A 125 -19.24 9.50 -5.04
N LEU A 126 -20.44 8.95 -4.82
CA LEU A 126 -21.68 9.70 -5.00
C LEU A 126 -21.77 10.88 -4.02
N PRO A 127 -22.13 12.10 -4.44
CA PRO A 127 -22.26 13.25 -3.54
C PRO A 127 -23.28 13.04 -2.42
N ASP A 128 -24.35 12.33 -2.73
CA ASP A 128 -25.50 11.97 -1.89
C ASP A 128 -25.40 10.53 -1.35
N TRP A 129 -24.19 9.98 -1.24
CA TRP A 129 -23.97 8.58 -0.86
C TRP A 129 -24.68 8.16 0.43
N GLU A 130 -24.89 9.08 1.37
CA GLU A 130 -25.60 8.82 2.63
C GLU A 130 -27.03 8.34 2.39
N ASP A 131 -27.72 8.87 1.38
CA ASP A 131 -29.10 8.50 1.05
C ASP A 131 -29.19 7.12 0.41
N HIS A 132 -28.10 6.67 -0.22
CA HIS A 132 -28.03 5.35 -0.88
C HIS A 132 -27.54 4.23 0.05
N LEU A 133 -27.15 4.55 1.28
CA LEU A 133 -26.66 3.58 2.26
C LEU A 133 -27.66 2.47 2.57
N LEU A 134 -28.95 2.81 2.57
CA LEU A 134 -30.04 1.87 2.83
C LEU A 134 -30.04 0.71 1.83
N VAL A 135 -29.62 0.95 0.59
CA VAL A 135 -29.53 -0.09 -0.45
C VAL A 135 -28.56 -1.21 -0.04
N TYR A 136 -27.40 -0.83 0.49
CA TYR A 136 -26.41 -1.80 0.94
C TYR A 136 -26.86 -2.54 2.21
N GLU A 137 -27.47 -1.83 3.14
CA GLU A 137 -27.94 -2.42 4.40
C GLU A 137 -29.09 -3.41 4.17
N GLU A 138 -30.04 -3.09 3.29
CA GLU A 138 -31.12 -3.99 2.91
C GLU A 138 -30.58 -5.29 2.28
N MET A 139 -29.55 -5.17 1.45
CA MET A 139 -28.87 -6.33 0.87
C MET A 139 -28.23 -7.20 1.98
N ILE A 140 -27.45 -6.62 2.90
CA ILE A 140 -26.87 -7.40 4.00
C ILE A 140 -27.96 -8.03 4.88
N LEU A 141 -28.98 -7.26 5.28
CA LEU A 141 -30.06 -7.79 6.10
C LEU A 141 -30.80 -8.92 5.40
N THR A 142 -30.95 -8.86 4.07
CA THR A 142 -31.55 -9.95 3.29
C THR A 142 -30.69 -11.20 3.35
N SER A 143 -29.37 -11.10 3.12
CA SER A 143 -28.44 -12.23 3.25
C SER A 143 -28.43 -12.81 4.68
N LEU A 144 -28.36 -11.95 5.70
CA LEU A 144 -28.35 -12.39 7.10
C LEU A 144 -29.69 -13.02 7.52
N ARG A 145 -30.83 -12.47 7.08
CA ARG A 145 -32.15 -13.08 7.31
C ARG A 145 -32.22 -14.45 6.66
N ALA A 146 -31.76 -14.62 5.41
CA ALA A 146 -31.74 -15.92 4.76
C ALA A 146 -30.94 -16.96 5.55
N LEU A 147 -29.85 -16.55 6.19
CA LEU A 147 -29.06 -17.40 7.09
C LEU A 147 -29.81 -17.69 8.41
N TRP A 148 -30.40 -16.68 9.04
CA TRP A 148 -31.13 -16.81 10.32
C TRP A 148 -32.51 -17.45 10.18
N HIS A 149 -33.14 -17.46 9.00
CA HIS A 149 -34.44 -18.10 8.76
C HIS A 149 -34.39 -19.62 8.99
N LYS A 150 -33.18 -20.22 8.96
CA LYS A 150 -32.97 -21.63 9.35
C LYS A 150 -33.02 -21.85 10.87
N ASP A 151 -33.00 -20.79 11.66
CA ASP A 151 -32.98 -20.78 13.12
C ASP A 151 -34.14 -19.90 13.63
N THR A 152 -35.34 -20.46 13.62
CA THR A 152 -36.65 -19.77 13.74
C THR A 152 -36.79 -18.90 14.99
N GLU A 153 -36.03 -19.16 16.06
CA GLU A 153 -36.04 -18.38 17.30
C GLU A 153 -35.26 -17.06 17.20
N ARG A 154 -34.33 -16.92 16.23
CA ARG A 154 -33.45 -15.74 16.10
C ARG A 154 -33.99 -14.63 15.20
N LEU A 155 -35.08 -14.88 14.46
CA LEU A 155 -35.68 -13.90 13.54
C LEU A 155 -36.18 -12.62 14.23
N ALA A 156 -36.62 -12.70 15.49
CA ALA A 156 -37.05 -11.52 16.28
C ALA A 156 -35.87 -10.68 16.83
N LEU A 157 -34.65 -11.17 16.68
CA LEU A 157 -33.42 -10.50 17.15
C LEU A 157 -32.70 -9.75 16.02
N VAL A 158 -33.10 -9.95 14.77
CA VAL A 158 -32.51 -9.28 13.60
C VAL A 158 -32.59 -7.76 13.79
N PRO A 159 -31.45 -7.05 13.82
CA PRO A 159 -31.43 -5.60 14.04
C PRO A 159 -32.22 -4.87 12.94
N THR A 160 -32.82 -3.74 13.30
CA THR A 160 -33.34 -2.80 12.31
C THR A 160 -32.18 -2.12 11.58
N LEU A 161 -32.44 -1.54 10.40
CA LEU A 161 -31.47 -0.77 9.61
C LEU A 161 -30.75 0.29 10.48
N ALA A 162 -31.53 1.06 11.24
CA ALA A 162 -31.00 2.09 12.15
C ALA A 162 -30.11 1.53 13.29
N GLN A 163 -30.42 0.33 13.78
CA GLN A 163 -29.60 -0.33 14.82
C GLN A 163 -28.30 -0.90 14.25
N PHE A 164 -28.29 -1.26 12.96
CA PHE A 164 -27.16 -1.92 12.31
C PHE A 164 -25.88 -1.07 12.31
N ARG A 165 -25.98 0.24 12.01
CA ARG A 165 -24.78 1.12 11.93
C ARG A 165 -24.13 1.47 13.26
N GLY A 166 -24.95 1.74 14.28
CA GLY A 166 -24.46 2.29 15.55
C GLY A 166 -24.02 1.24 16.58
N SER A 167 -24.41 -0.02 16.39
CA SER A 167 -24.21 -1.09 17.37
C SER A 167 -23.36 -2.26 16.87
N MET A 168 -22.97 -2.22 15.59
CA MET A 168 -22.16 -3.26 14.97
C MET A 168 -20.69 -2.83 14.91
N SER A 169 -19.85 -3.69 15.48
CA SER A 169 -18.41 -3.65 15.29
C SER A 169 -17.93 -5.07 15.00
N GLY A 170 -16.87 -5.16 14.21
CA GLY A 170 -16.26 -6.44 13.87
C GLY A 170 -14.79 -6.44 14.20
N ILE A 171 -14.28 -7.61 14.58
CA ILE A 171 -12.84 -7.85 14.70
C ILE A 171 -12.47 -8.85 13.62
N GLY A 172 -11.47 -8.50 12.81
CA GLY A 172 -11.08 -9.23 11.63
C GLY A 172 -9.61 -9.64 11.61
N LYS A 173 -9.35 -10.69 10.84
CA LYS A 173 -8.01 -11.10 10.44
C LYS A 173 -7.99 -11.28 8.92
N SER A 174 -6.93 -10.79 8.29
CA SER A 174 -6.69 -10.96 6.85
C SER A 174 -5.30 -11.49 6.60
N THR A 175 -5.18 -12.24 5.52
CA THR A 175 -3.91 -12.56 4.89
C THR A 175 -3.79 -11.76 3.59
N VAL A 176 -2.62 -11.18 3.35
CA VAL A 176 -2.34 -10.41 2.13
C VAL A 176 -1.02 -10.87 1.55
N GLN A 177 -1.06 -11.33 0.30
CA GLN A 177 0.12 -11.77 -0.43
C GLN A 177 0.27 -10.98 -1.73
N LEU A 178 1.36 -10.22 -1.79
CA LEU A 178 1.77 -9.44 -2.95
C LEU A 178 2.93 -10.16 -3.64
N ARG A 179 2.85 -10.32 -4.95
CA ARG A 179 3.93 -10.84 -5.79
C ARG A 179 4.43 -9.76 -6.71
N ARG A 180 5.75 -9.61 -6.82
CA ARG A 180 6.36 -8.77 -7.85
C ARG A 180 6.24 -9.45 -9.22
N ILE A 181 5.73 -8.71 -10.19
CA ILE A 181 5.58 -9.16 -11.59
C ILE A 181 6.42 -8.33 -12.56
N GLY A 182 6.96 -7.19 -12.11
CA GLY A 182 7.86 -6.35 -12.91
C GLY A 182 8.61 -5.32 -12.07
N LEU A 183 9.33 -4.42 -12.75
CA LEU A 183 9.98 -3.28 -12.10
C LEU A 183 8.92 -2.37 -11.46
N LEU A 184 8.94 -2.23 -10.13
CA LEU A 184 7.96 -1.45 -9.38
C LEU A 184 6.49 -1.84 -9.66
N HIS A 185 6.26 -3.08 -10.09
CA HIS A 185 4.95 -3.60 -10.45
C HIS A 185 4.67 -4.88 -9.67
N TYR A 186 3.58 -4.87 -8.93
CA TYR A 186 3.16 -5.93 -8.02
C TYR A 186 1.72 -6.35 -8.33
N ARG A 187 1.35 -7.54 -7.90
CA ARG A 187 0.00 -8.08 -8.00
C ARG A 187 -0.39 -8.78 -6.71
N PHE A 188 -1.63 -8.57 -6.26
CA PHE A 188 -2.23 -9.40 -5.22
C PHE A 188 -2.47 -10.80 -5.79
N ILE A 189 -1.78 -11.81 -5.23
CA ILE A 189 -1.91 -13.21 -5.67
C ILE A 189 -2.87 -14.00 -4.79
N SER A 190 -2.99 -13.60 -3.53
CA SER A 190 -3.94 -14.13 -2.58
C SER A 190 -4.20 -13.03 -1.56
N SER A 191 -5.47 -12.76 -1.30
CA SER A 191 -5.86 -11.92 -0.19
C SER A 191 -7.22 -12.41 0.28
N GLY A 192 -7.39 -12.56 1.58
CA GLY A 192 -8.63 -13.07 2.14
C GLY A 192 -8.56 -13.17 3.64
N GLY A 193 -9.74 -13.24 4.24
CA GLY A 193 -9.84 -13.17 5.67
C GLY A 193 -11.24 -13.36 6.19
N ARG A 194 -11.35 -13.15 7.49
CA ARG A 194 -12.54 -13.39 8.27
C ARG A 194 -12.75 -12.22 9.22
N VAL A 195 -13.99 -11.74 9.31
CA VAL A 195 -14.43 -10.75 10.29
C VAL A 195 -15.53 -11.36 11.14
N GLU A 196 -15.34 -11.30 12.45
CA GLU A 196 -16.36 -11.71 13.42
C GLU A 196 -17.08 -10.46 13.89
N PHE A 197 -18.36 -10.35 13.52
CA PHE A 197 -19.22 -9.27 13.92
C PHE A 197 -19.95 -9.61 15.20
N SER A 198 -20.10 -8.60 16.04
CA SER A 198 -21.04 -8.67 17.15
C SER A 198 -21.95 -7.46 17.19
N VAL A 199 -23.23 -7.73 17.40
CA VAL A 199 -24.28 -6.71 17.50
C VAL A 199 -24.70 -6.63 18.95
N ASN A 200 -24.35 -5.54 19.61
CA ASN A 200 -24.71 -5.29 21.01
C ASN A 200 -26.09 -4.62 21.07
N GLN A 201 -27.13 -5.39 21.38
CA GLN A 201 -28.48 -4.86 21.64
C GLN A 201 -28.71 -4.74 23.15
N GLN A 202 -29.17 -3.57 23.61
CA GLN A 202 -29.56 -3.41 25.01
C GLN A 202 -30.72 -4.37 25.34
N LYS A 203 -30.57 -5.16 26.41
CA LYS A 203 -31.57 -6.10 26.95
C LYS A 203 -31.94 -7.29 26.05
N LYS A 204 -31.15 -7.61 25.01
CA LYS A 204 -31.34 -8.78 24.14
C LYS A 204 -30.08 -9.64 24.06
N ALA A 205 -30.23 -10.89 23.62
CA ALA A 205 -29.10 -11.79 23.39
C ALA A 205 -28.13 -11.21 22.33
N ARG A 206 -26.82 -11.35 22.57
CA ARG A 206 -25.77 -10.92 21.63
C ARG A 206 -25.87 -11.75 20.36
N LEU A 207 -26.07 -11.09 19.23
CA LEU A 207 -25.97 -11.74 17.92
C LEU A 207 -24.54 -11.65 17.43
N ALA A 208 -24.01 -12.77 16.95
CA ALA A 208 -22.73 -12.85 16.29
C ALA A 208 -22.90 -13.52 14.92
N PHE A 209 -22.17 -13.02 13.95
CA PHE A 209 -22.06 -13.63 12.63
C PHE A 209 -20.65 -13.39 12.09
N THR A 210 -20.28 -14.20 11.12
CA THR A 210 -18.98 -14.12 10.45
C THR A 210 -19.18 -13.61 9.03
N MET A 211 -18.22 -12.82 8.57
CA MET A 211 -18.04 -12.49 7.17
C MET A 211 -16.70 -13.02 6.69
N GLU A 212 -16.71 -13.83 5.65
CA GLU A 212 -15.53 -14.27 4.93
C GLU A 212 -15.39 -13.43 3.65
N PHE A 213 -14.15 -13.11 3.30
CA PHE A 213 -13.87 -12.37 2.07
C PHE A 213 -12.67 -12.94 1.34
N HIS A 214 -12.78 -12.96 0.02
CA HIS A 214 -11.76 -13.52 -0.86
C HIS A 214 -11.51 -12.58 -2.03
N LEU A 215 -10.24 -12.39 -2.37
CA LEU A 215 -9.83 -11.54 -3.49
C LEU A 215 -10.57 -11.94 -4.77
N ARG A 216 -11.24 -10.99 -5.37
CA ARG A 216 -11.87 -11.13 -6.68
C ARG A 216 -10.79 -10.87 -7.73
N GLU A 217 -10.76 -11.68 -8.78
CA GLU A 217 -9.91 -11.38 -9.93
C GLU A 217 -10.42 -10.11 -10.64
N SER A 218 -9.62 -9.05 -10.61
CA SER A 218 -9.93 -7.80 -11.29
C SER A 218 -8.64 -7.03 -11.68
N PRO A 219 -8.72 -6.05 -12.61
CA PRO A 219 -7.59 -5.20 -12.96
C PRO A 219 -7.00 -4.43 -11.76
N HIS A 220 -7.81 -4.22 -10.71
CA HIS A 220 -7.43 -3.49 -9.50
C HIS A 220 -6.52 -4.30 -8.57
N ASN A 221 -6.26 -5.56 -8.89
CA ASN A 221 -5.27 -6.40 -8.21
C ASN A 221 -3.83 -6.04 -8.56
N HIS A 222 -3.62 -5.19 -9.56
CA HIS A 222 -2.30 -4.73 -9.98
C HIS A 222 -1.93 -3.42 -9.29
N VAL A 223 -0.74 -3.39 -8.69
CA VAL A 223 -0.19 -2.24 -7.99
C VAL A 223 1.05 -1.77 -8.73
N ARG A 224 0.95 -0.60 -9.37
CA ARG A 224 2.07 0.04 -10.05
C ARG A 224 2.52 1.25 -9.24
N ILE A 225 3.80 1.28 -8.87
CA ILE A 225 4.38 2.39 -8.12
C ILE A 225 5.05 3.33 -9.12
N PRO A 226 4.51 4.53 -9.37
CA PRO A 226 5.18 5.49 -10.24
C PRO A 226 6.46 6.00 -9.57
N PHE A 227 7.52 6.18 -10.37
CA PHE A 227 8.81 6.65 -9.88
C PHE A 227 8.71 8.01 -9.17
N THR A 228 7.81 8.88 -9.62
CA THR A 228 7.57 10.20 -9.03
C THR A 228 7.05 10.13 -7.59
N GLU A 229 6.27 9.09 -7.26
CA GLU A 229 5.78 8.89 -5.88
C GLU A 229 6.84 8.30 -4.95
N LEU A 230 7.92 7.70 -5.49
CA LEU A 230 8.99 7.13 -4.67
C LEU A 230 9.87 8.18 -3.96
N ILE A 231 9.90 9.42 -4.46
CA ILE A 231 10.90 10.42 -4.06
C ILE A 231 10.52 11.15 -2.76
N PRO A 232 9.34 11.81 -2.63
CA PRO A 232 9.04 12.55 -1.41
C PRO A 232 8.49 11.63 -0.31
N PHE A 233 7.49 10.80 -0.61
CA PHE A 233 6.84 9.88 0.32
C PHE A 233 6.14 8.76 -0.46
N PRO A 234 6.73 7.56 -0.60
CA PRO A 234 6.16 6.45 -1.35
C PRO A 234 4.88 5.95 -0.69
N ARG A 235 3.77 6.51 -1.17
CA ARG A 235 2.40 6.19 -0.79
C ARG A 235 1.68 5.75 -2.04
N VAL A 236 1.27 4.48 -2.07
CA VAL A 236 0.65 3.89 -3.25
C VAL A 236 -0.77 3.54 -2.90
N LYS A 237 -1.72 4.12 -3.62
CA LYS A 237 -3.13 3.79 -3.46
C LYS A 237 -3.38 2.39 -3.99
N ILE A 238 -4.18 1.63 -3.26
CA ILE A 238 -4.63 0.30 -3.64
C ILE A 238 -6.14 0.20 -3.43
N TYR A 239 -6.80 -0.54 -4.29
CA TYR A 239 -8.25 -0.72 -4.24
C TYR A 239 -8.64 -2.15 -4.67
N PRO A 240 -8.08 -3.19 -4.00
CA PRO A 240 -8.45 -4.57 -4.26
C PRO A 240 -9.95 -4.79 -4.10
N GLU A 241 -10.48 -5.65 -4.96
CA GLU A 241 -11.87 -6.10 -4.91
C GLU A 241 -11.96 -7.45 -4.20
N TYR A 242 -12.99 -7.61 -3.38
CA TYR A 242 -13.24 -8.84 -2.64
C TYR A 242 -14.66 -9.31 -2.86
N ARG A 243 -14.84 -10.61 -2.97
CA ARG A 243 -16.15 -11.23 -2.83
C ARG A 243 -16.42 -11.45 -1.35
N GLN A 244 -17.63 -11.14 -0.89
CA GLN A 244 -18.02 -11.31 0.51
C GLN A 244 -19.09 -12.39 0.66
N ALA A 245 -19.01 -13.14 1.74
CA ALA A 245 -19.96 -14.18 2.12
C ALA A 245 -20.21 -14.13 3.62
N PHE A 246 -21.46 -14.25 4.05
CA PHE A 246 -21.83 -14.26 5.46
C PHE A 246 -22.13 -15.68 5.96
N SER A 247 -21.80 -15.97 7.22
CA SER A 247 -22.09 -17.24 7.87
C SER A 247 -22.39 -17.08 9.37
N ILE A 248 -23.21 -17.97 9.91
CA ILE A 248 -23.53 -18.00 11.35
C ILE A 248 -22.66 -19.03 12.09
N ASP A 249 -22.28 -20.12 11.41
CA ASP A 249 -21.43 -21.18 11.96
C ASP A 249 -20.17 -21.36 11.11
N SER A 250 -19.03 -21.57 11.78
CA SER A 250 -17.72 -21.78 11.15
C SER A 250 -17.58 -23.07 10.34
N PHE A 251 -18.59 -23.95 10.37
CA PHE A 251 -18.50 -25.30 9.80
C PHE A 251 -19.21 -25.48 8.45
N ASN A 252 -20.03 -24.52 8.00
CA ASN A 252 -20.75 -24.63 6.73
C ASN A 252 -20.08 -23.73 5.67
N GLN A 253 -19.09 -24.29 4.97
CA GLN A 253 -18.26 -23.58 3.98
C GLN A 253 -18.87 -23.54 2.56
N SER A 254 -20.15 -23.87 2.38
CA SER A 254 -20.82 -23.78 1.08
C SER A 254 -21.42 -22.38 0.84
N ASN A 255 -20.71 -21.31 1.18
CA ASN A 255 -21.29 -19.97 1.10
C ASN A 255 -21.24 -19.45 -0.34
N VAL A 256 -22.40 -19.08 -0.85
CA VAL A 256 -22.53 -18.30 -2.08
C VAL A 256 -22.05 -16.89 -1.76
N TYR A 257 -21.15 -16.34 -2.57
CA TYR A 257 -20.72 -14.95 -2.40
C TYR A 257 -21.86 -14.02 -2.81
N ASP A 258 -22.24 -13.13 -1.90
CA ASP A 258 -23.41 -12.28 -2.06
C ASP A 258 -23.12 -11.04 -2.92
N HIS A 259 -21.91 -10.47 -2.81
CA HIS A 259 -21.55 -9.24 -3.51
C HIS A 259 -20.04 -8.98 -3.54
N ALA A 260 -19.64 -7.95 -4.31
CA ALA A 260 -18.29 -7.45 -4.37
C ALA A 260 -18.13 -6.21 -3.47
N LEU A 261 -17.05 -6.18 -2.69
CA LEU A 261 -16.60 -5.05 -1.90
C LEU A 261 -15.29 -4.51 -2.45
N ILE A 262 -15.17 -3.20 -2.60
CA ILE A 262 -13.90 -2.55 -2.91
C ILE A 262 -13.30 -2.01 -1.63
N VAL A 263 -12.02 -2.29 -1.38
CA VAL A 263 -11.31 -1.83 -0.20
C VAL A 263 -10.25 -0.83 -0.63
N HIS A 264 -10.49 0.47 -0.40
CA HIS A 264 -9.51 1.50 -0.72
C HIS A 264 -8.58 1.76 0.46
N SER A 265 -7.28 1.70 0.21
CA SER A 265 -6.22 1.86 1.19
C SER A 265 -4.98 2.49 0.56
N VAL A 266 -4.00 2.86 1.39
CA VAL A 266 -2.70 3.39 0.99
C VAL A 266 -1.60 2.51 1.56
N LEU A 267 -0.80 1.93 0.67
CA LEU A 267 0.47 1.32 1.03
C LEU A 267 1.49 2.43 1.29
N LYS A 268 1.90 2.57 2.55
CA LYS A 268 3.03 3.42 2.92
C LYS A 268 4.28 2.56 2.85
N VAL A 269 5.20 2.84 1.94
CA VAL A 269 6.51 2.16 1.91
C VAL A 269 7.46 2.82 2.91
N LEU A 270 7.19 4.08 3.31
CA LEU A 270 8.01 4.84 4.27
C LEU A 270 7.22 5.55 5.38
N PRO A 271 7.92 5.87 6.50
CA PRO A 271 9.27 5.41 6.86
C PRO A 271 9.29 3.94 7.30
N VAL A 272 8.12 3.40 7.62
CA VAL A 272 7.90 1.99 7.93
C VAL A 272 6.83 1.46 6.98
N PRO A 273 7.11 0.37 6.25
CA PRO A 273 6.13 -0.32 5.41
C PRO A 273 4.86 -0.68 6.20
N ALA A 274 3.72 -0.13 5.78
CA ALA A 274 2.44 -0.30 6.45
C ALA A 274 1.25 -0.15 5.50
N TYR A 275 0.16 -0.84 5.81
CA TYR A 275 -1.16 -0.55 5.25
C TYR A 275 -1.77 0.59 6.06
N SER A 276 -2.30 1.62 5.39
CA SER A 276 -3.18 2.58 6.06
C SER A 276 -4.50 1.92 6.41
N ASP A 277 -5.24 2.53 7.33
CA ASP A 277 -6.66 2.27 7.48
C ASP A 277 -7.36 2.33 6.11
N SER A 278 -8.38 1.50 5.95
CA SER A 278 -9.09 1.36 4.69
C SER A 278 -10.52 1.82 4.81
N ILE A 279 -11.08 2.24 3.69
CA ILE A 279 -12.52 2.44 3.55
C ILE A 279 -13.10 1.35 2.64
N TYR A 280 -14.30 0.90 3.00
CA TYR A 280 -15.06 -0.08 2.27
C TYR A 280 -16.06 0.64 1.39
N LEU A 281 -16.01 0.35 0.10
CA LEU A 281 -16.85 0.95 -0.93
C LEU A 281 -17.69 -0.14 -1.59
N TYR A 282 -18.97 0.18 -1.76
CA TYR A 282 -19.90 -0.62 -2.54
C TYR A 282 -20.21 0.10 -3.84
N GLU A 283 -20.20 -0.63 -4.95
CA GLU A 283 -20.55 -0.09 -6.26
C GLU A 283 -22.06 -0.22 -6.48
N ILE A 284 -22.72 0.90 -6.72
CA ILE A 284 -24.10 0.91 -7.22
C ILE A 284 -24.04 0.85 -8.74
N PRO A 285 -24.57 -0.22 -9.37
CA PRO A 285 -24.51 -0.38 -10.83
C PRO A 285 -25.00 0.86 -11.57
N GLY A 286 -24.14 1.40 -12.43
CA GLY A 286 -24.45 2.56 -13.29
C GLY A 286 -24.52 3.91 -12.57
N LYS A 287 -24.30 4.00 -11.25
CA LYS A 287 -24.29 5.28 -10.52
C LYS A 287 -22.90 5.68 -10.05
N GLY A 288 -22.22 4.80 -9.32
CA GLY A 288 -20.92 5.10 -8.69
C GLY A 288 -20.76 4.37 -7.36
N TYR A 289 -19.80 4.85 -6.56
CA TYR A 289 -19.44 4.20 -5.29
C TYR A 289 -20.09 4.87 -4.09
N ILE A 290 -20.49 4.06 -3.12
CA ILE A 290 -20.92 4.51 -1.80
C ILE A 290 -19.98 3.93 -0.74
N PRO A 291 -19.50 4.75 0.21
CA PRO A 291 -18.72 4.27 1.33
C PRO A 291 -19.65 3.69 2.39
N ILE A 292 -19.38 2.45 2.77
CA ILE A 292 -20.29 1.65 3.61
C ILE A 292 -19.71 1.34 4.98
N GLY A 293 -18.39 1.37 5.13
CA GLY A 293 -17.70 1.14 6.38
C GLY A 293 -16.23 1.46 6.26
N TYR A 294 -15.48 1.29 7.33
CA TYR A 294 -14.02 1.42 7.33
C TYR A 294 -13.40 0.41 8.27
N CYS A 295 -12.12 0.13 8.06
CA CYS A 295 -11.33 -0.65 9.02
C CYS A 295 -10.11 0.10 9.51
N VAL A 296 -9.78 -0.18 10.76
CA VAL A 296 -8.57 0.31 11.42
C VAL A 296 -7.67 -0.89 11.63
N TYR A 297 -6.47 -0.85 11.04
CA TYR A 297 -5.56 -1.98 11.17
C TYR A 297 -4.85 -1.95 12.52
N HIS A 298 -4.91 -3.09 13.20
CA HIS A 298 -4.16 -3.39 14.40
C HIS A 298 -3.05 -4.35 13.99
N GLY A 299 -1.81 -3.90 14.02
CA GLY A 299 -0.71 -4.71 13.51
C GLY A 299 0.60 -4.31 14.15
N LYS A 300 1.17 -5.24 14.93
CA LYS A 300 2.56 -5.20 15.35
C LYS A 300 3.42 -5.35 14.10
N PHE A 301 4.31 -4.40 13.84
CA PHE A 301 5.37 -4.54 12.85
C PHE A 301 6.19 -5.78 13.21
N GLY A 302 6.00 -6.86 12.45
CA GLY A 302 6.79 -8.08 12.55
C GLY A 302 8.13 -7.87 11.86
N PHE A 303 9.05 -7.19 12.55
CA PHE A 303 10.45 -7.18 12.15
C PHE A 303 11.40 -7.17 13.36
#